data_AF-A4FPB0-F1
#
_entry.id   AF-A4FPB0-F1
#
_cell.length_a   1.000
_cell.length_b   1.000
_cell.length_c   1.000
_cell.angle_alpha   90.00
_cell.angle_beta   90.00
_cell.angle_gamma   90.00
#
_symmetry.space_group_name_H-M   'P 1'
#
loop_
_entity.id
_entity.type
_entity.pdbx_description
1 polymer ?
#
loop_
_entity_poly.entity_id
_entity_poly.type
_entity_poly.pdbx_seq_one_letter_code
_entity_poly.pdbx_strand_id
1 'polypeptide(L)'
;MIRRTATGLIGASLALTAVVTAPATAAGRETAAIKCNDSGEGGRAFYHGPSAGDVYDGKFRQGNPIPGLSEGYVPQGLGAWKNWDGAGHDMMLVSMYMDGYKGRVYGIEAGTSKVFGPVDIRSAHAGGVAVVKGWVFVPGDNNRSMNKYKAADLAAKFKAGGRQTLAPNGPAQKVGGASFLTGYGGVLYTGHFDEDRMYTYAVNGATGRLEKTATYKTPDKTQGVMVTRTHFVYSTSYGRKNPSNIHVVARGKNIDHRSAKCFQAPSMSEGIADYEGTAWLLYESGATGQYPGARNVIKHLHWARTADLPKFTAG
;
A
#
# COMPACT_ATOMS: atom_id res chain seq x y z
N MET A 1 15.93 -92.63 49.60
CA MET A 1 14.64 -93.21 49.17
C MET A 1 13.58 -92.10 49.20
N ILE A 2 12.65 -92.13 48.25
CA ILE A 2 11.41 -91.33 48.14
C ILE A 2 11.51 -90.00 47.33
N ARG A 3 10.89 -90.09 46.13
CA ARG A 3 10.47 -89.05 45.18
C ARG A 3 9.39 -88.14 45.75
N ARG A 4 9.25 -86.94 45.17
CA ARG A 4 8.01 -86.20 44.79
C ARG A 4 8.31 -84.69 44.75
N THR A 5 7.83 -83.82 43.86
CA THR A 5 7.05 -83.88 42.60
C THR A 5 7.18 -82.45 42.05
N ALA A 6 7.38 -82.28 40.75
CA ALA A 6 7.38 -80.98 40.11
C ALA A 6 5.93 -80.53 39.86
N THR A 7 5.63 -79.25 40.09
CA THR A 7 4.39 -78.61 39.64
C THR A 7 4.77 -77.23 39.10
N GLY A 8 4.44 -77.01 37.83
CA GLY A 8 4.79 -75.81 37.09
C GLY A 8 3.95 -74.61 37.49
N LEU A 9 4.53 -73.43 37.30
CA LEU A 9 3.83 -72.15 37.25
C LEU A 9 4.18 -71.48 35.93
N ILE A 10 3.15 -71.36 35.09
CA ILE A 10 3.10 -70.50 33.91
C ILE A 10 2.78 -69.10 34.43
N GLY A 11 3.69 -68.15 34.24
CA GLY A 11 3.53 -66.75 34.63
C GLY A 11 3.87 -65.84 33.45
N ALA A 12 2.85 -65.14 32.97
CA ALA A 12 2.82 -64.39 31.72
C ALA A 12 3.82 -63.21 31.66
N SER A 13 4.52 -63.10 30.54
CA SER A 13 5.33 -61.94 30.15
C SER A 13 4.41 -60.77 29.77
N LEU A 14 4.31 -59.74 30.62
CA LEU A 14 3.77 -58.45 30.22
C LEU A 14 4.77 -57.77 29.26
N ALA A 15 4.45 -57.78 27.98
CA ALA A 15 5.10 -56.91 27.01
C ALA A 15 4.58 -55.47 27.19
N LEU A 16 5.42 -54.59 27.76
CA LEU A 16 5.19 -53.14 27.69
C LEU A 16 5.31 -52.71 26.22
N THR A 17 4.18 -52.47 25.58
CA THR A 17 4.11 -51.73 24.32
C THR A 17 4.34 -50.26 24.63
N ALA A 18 5.56 -49.79 24.41
CA ALA A 18 5.86 -48.37 24.35
C ALA A 18 5.11 -47.77 23.16
N VAL A 19 3.99 -47.10 23.42
CA VAL A 19 3.32 -46.24 22.43
C VAL A 19 4.24 -45.05 22.21
N VAL A 20 5.04 -45.10 21.15
CA VAL A 20 5.74 -43.92 20.62
C VAL A 20 4.66 -42.99 20.08
N THR A 21 4.22 -42.03 20.90
CA THR A 21 3.45 -40.89 20.40
C THR A 21 4.39 -40.05 19.55
N ALA A 22 4.38 -40.26 18.24
CA ALA A 22 4.99 -39.32 17.31
C ALA A 22 4.39 -37.93 17.58
N PRO A 23 5.20 -36.86 17.69
CA PRO A 23 4.65 -35.53 17.80
C PRO A 23 3.80 -35.30 16.55
N ALA A 24 2.53 -34.95 16.76
CA ALA A 24 1.67 -34.49 15.70
C ALA A 24 2.37 -33.30 15.04
N THR A 25 2.98 -33.54 13.88
CA THR A 25 3.40 -32.48 12.97
C THR A 25 2.13 -31.71 12.67
N ALA A 26 2.00 -30.52 13.26
CA ALA A 26 0.99 -29.57 12.86
C ALA A 26 1.21 -29.33 11.37
N ALA A 27 0.41 -30.00 10.53
CA ALA A 27 0.37 -29.75 9.11
C ALA A 27 0.08 -28.25 8.97
N GLY A 28 1.11 -27.49 8.60
CA GLY A 28 0.96 -26.08 8.26
C GLY A 28 -0.12 -26.03 7.21
N ARG A 29 -1.29 -25.48 7.57
CA ARG A 29 -2.37 -25.23 6.64
C ARG A 29 -1.75 -24.36 5.56
N GLU A 30 -1.56 -24.92 4.37
CA GLU A 30 -1.19 -24.17 3.19
C GLU A 30 -2.26 -23.07 3.05
N THR A 31 -1.86 -21.82 3.26
CA THR A 31 -2.76 -20.69 3.11
C THR A 31 -3.16 -20.64 1.65
N ALA A 32 -4.38 -21.09 1.35
CA ALA A 32 -4.97 -20.98 0.02
C ALA A 32 -4.78 -19.55 -0.49
N ALA A 33 -4.33 -19.42 -1.74
CA ALA A 33 -4.15 -18.13 -2.39
C ALA A 33 -5.45 -17.31 -2.31
N ILE A 34 -5.35 -16.03 -1.97
CA ILE A 34 -6.52 -15.14 -1.88
C ILE A 34 -7.11 -15.00 -3.27
N LYS A 35 -8.32 -15.49 -3.47
CA LYS A 35 -9.07 -15.28 -4.71
C LYS A 35 -9.74 -13.90 -4.68
N CYS A 36 -9.43 -13.08 -5.67
CA CYS A 36 -10.02 -11.76 -5.82
C CYS A 36 -11.41 -11.89 -6.46
N ASN A 37 -12.37 -11.10 -5.98
CA ASN A 37 -13.66 -10.95 -6.61
C ASN A 37 -13.49 -10.19 -7.94
N ASP A 38 -13.89 -10.84 -9.03
CA ASP A 38 -13.84 -10.39 -10.43
C ASP A 38 -15.23 -10.41 -11.10
N SER A 39 -16.31 -10.51 -10.32
CA SER A 39 -17.67 -10.59 -10.86
C SER A 39 -18.02 -9.30 -11.60
N GLY A 40 -18.58 -9.41 -12.81
CA GLY A 40 -19.00 -8.26 -13.62
C GLY A 40 -17.86 -7.61 -14.43
N GLU A 41 -16.65 -8.18 -14.42
CA GLU A 41 -15.53 -7.70 -15.26
C GLU A 41 -15.97 -7.61 -16.73
N GLY A 42 -15.54 -6.54 -17.42
CA GLY A 42 -15.87 -6.32 -18.83
C GLY A 42 -17.21 -5.63 -19.12
N GLY A 43 -18.00 -5.32 -18.08
CA GLY A 43 -19.21 -4.48 -18.16
C GLY A 43 -18.94 -2.98 -18.40
N ARG A 44 -19.99 -2.15 -18.22
CA ARG A 44 -19.94 -0.69 -18.38
C ARG A 44 -19.37 0.00 -17.14
N ALA A 45 -18.27 0.74 -17.31
CA ALA A 45 -17.61 1.48 -16.26
C ALA A 45 -17.93 2.99 -16.27
N PHE A 46 -17.66 3.67 -15.15
CA PHE A 46 -17.70 5.15 -15.05
C PHE A 46 -16.40 5.83 -15.53
N TYR A 47 -15.45 5.05 -16.04
CA TYR A 47 -14.14 5.47 -16.50
C TYR A 47 -13.82 4.88 -17.87
N HIS A 48 -12.74 5.32 -18.51
CA HIS A 48 -12.35 4.83 -19.83
C HIS A 48 -11.72 3.42 -19.76
N GLY A 49 -12.27 2.49 -20.54
CA GLY A 49 -11.85 1.09 -20.60
C GLY A 49 -12.90 0.13 -20.00
N PRO A 50 -12.63 -1.19 -20.00
CA PRO A 50 -13.56 -2.18 -19.48
C PRO A 50 -13.74 -2.06 -17.95
N SER A 51 -14.92 -2.44 -17.47
CA SER A 51 -15.20 -2.60 -16.04
C SER A 51 -14.18 -3.49 -15.34
N ALA A 52 -13.88 -3.14 -14.09
CA ALA A 52 -13.05 -3.90 -13.16
C ALA A 52 -13.89 -4.78 -12.21
N GLY A 53 -15.20 -4.87 -12.46
CA GLY A 53 -16.14 -5.69 -11.68
C GLY A 53 -17.08 -4.89 -10.79
N ASP A 54 -18.17 -5.54 -10.40
CA ASP A 54 -19.31 -4.98 -9.68
C ASP A 54 -18.91 -4.38 -8.33
N VAL A 55 -17.93 -4.99 -7.65
CA VAL A 55 -17.45 -4.51 -6.34
C VAL A 55 -16.78 -3.15 -6.49
N TYR A 56 -15.90 -2.99 -7.48
CA TYR A 56 -15.20 -1.74 -7.71
C TYR A 56 -16.17 -0.66 -8.21
N ASP A 57 -16.91 -0.97 -9.28
CA ASP A 57 -17.78 -0.02 -9.97
C ASP A 57 -18.97 0.40 -9.10
N GLY A 58 -19.45 -0.48 -8.22
CA GLY A 58 -20.49 -0.15 -7.24
C GLY A 58 -20.01 0.79 -6.13
N LYS A 59 -18.73 0.73 -5.73
CA LYS A 59 -18.19 1.44 -4.56
C LYS A 59 -17.45 2.73 -4.88
N PHE A 60 -16.66 2.73 -5.94
CA PHE A 60 -15.81 3.86 -6.29
C PHE A 60 -16.54 4.86 -7.17
N ARG A 61 -16.11 6.11 -7.11
CA ARG A 61 -16.58 7.22 -7.91
C ARG A 61 -15.41 8.04 -8.43
N GLN A 62 -15.64 8.78 -9.49
CA GLN A 62 -14.67 9.73 -10.01
C GLN A 62 -14.49 10.89 -9.02
N GLY A 63 -13.24 11.30 -8.83
CA GLY A 63 -12.82 12.43 -8.01
C GLY A 63 -12.11 13.51 -8.83
N ASN A 64 -11.19 14.22 -8.18
CA ASN A 64 -10.43 15.32 -8.79
C ASN A 64 -9.52 14.84 -9.94
N PRO A 65 -9.28 15.67 -10.97
CA PRO A 65 -8.28 15.40 -11.99
C PRO A 65 -6.90 15.16 -11.37
N ILE A 66 -6.13 14.22 -11.95
CA ILE A 66 -4.75 13.99 -11.53
C ILE A 66 -3.88 15.11 -12.16
N PRO A 67 -3.18 15.92 -11.36
CA PRO A 67 -2.33 16.98 -11.89
C PRO A 67 -1.10 16.41 -12.60
N GLY A 68 -0.42 17.24 -13.41
CA GLY A 68 0.84 16.87 -14.07
C GLY A 68 0.75 15.89 -15.24
N LEU A 69 -0.41 15.24 -15.47
CA LEU A 69 -0.57 14.30 -16.60
C LEU A 69 -0.34 14.95 -17.97
N SER A 70 -0.83 16.18 -18.18
CA SER A 70 -0.64 16.93 -19.43
C SER A 70 0.81 17.39 -19.63
N GLU A 71 1.61 17.41 -18.57
CA GLU A 71 3.03 17.71 -18.61
C GLU A 71 3.88 16.46 -18.89
N GLY A 72 3.26 15.27 -18.97
CA GLY A 72 3.93 14.00 -19.22
C GLY A 72 4.43 13.28 -17.97
N TYR A 73 4.09 13.78 -16.77
CA TYR A 73 4.47 13.10 -15.53
C TYR A 73 3.60 11.88 -15.26
N VAL A 74 4.24 10.85 -14.70
CA VAL A 74 3.61 9.60 -14.29
C VAL A 74 3.31 9.67 -12.79
N PRO A 75 2.03 9.65 -12.38
CA PRO A 75 1.67 9.64 -10.97
C PRO A 75 1.99 8.30 -10.33
N GLN A 76 2.39 8.33 -9.06
CA GLN A 76 2.85 7.15 -8.32
C GLN A 76 2.35 7.16 -6.87
N GLY A 77 2.71 8.18 -6.10
CA GLY A 77 2.37 8.24 -4.69
C GLY A 77 1.15 9.11 -4.40
N LEU A 78 0.40 8.71 -3.36
CA LEU A 78 -0.70 9.49 -2.81
C LEU A 78 -0.62 9.52 -1.28
N GLY A 79 -0.83 10.68 -0.68
CA GLY A 79 -0.83 10.82 0.79
C GLY A 79 -1.66 12.02 1.25
N ALA A 80 -2.25 11.93 2.44
CA ALA A 80 -2.98 13.05 3.04
C ALA A 80 -2.05 13.92 3.90
N TRP A 81 -2.33 15.23 3.92
CA TRP A 81 -1.67 16.22 4.76
C TRP A 81 -2.71 17.13 5.40
N LYS A 82 -2.89 16.95 6.72
CA LYS A 82 -3.78 17.80 7.51
C LYS A 82 -3.15 19.13 7.87
N ASN A 83 -3.98 20.17 7.91
CA ASN A 83 -3.64 21.54 8.27
C ASN A 83 -2.36 22.01 7.57
N TRP A 84 -2.31 21.84 6.25
CA TRP A 84 -1.08 22.00 5.47
C TRP A 84 -0.58 23.46 5.48
N ASP A 85 -1.50 24.41 5.62
CA ASP A 85 -1.22 25.84 5.59
C ASP A 85 -1.24 26.52 6.96
N GLY A 86 -1.65 25.81 8.01
CA GLY A 86 -1.82 26.36 9.37
C GLY A 86 -3.19 27.02 9.62
N ALA A 87 -4.08 27.07 8.63
CA ALA A 87 -5.40 27.69 8.72
C ALA A 87 -6.56 26.69 8.80
N GLY A 88 -6.25 25.40 8.99
CA GLY A 88 -7.25 24.32 9.06
C GLY A 88 -7.60 23.73 7.69
N HIS A 89 -6.91 24.11 6.62
CA HIS A 89 -7.11 23.48 5.31
C HIS A 89 -6.26 22.22 5.18
N ASP A 90 -6.87 21.18 4.61
CA ASP A 90 -6.25 19.88 4.38
C ASP A 90 -5.95 19.68 2.89
N MET A 91 -5.06 18.74 2.58
CA MET A 91 -4.55 18.52 1.23
C MET A 91 -4.24 17.06 0.95
N MET A 92 -4.48 16.63 -0.29
CA MET A 92 -3.93 15.40 -0.85
C MET A 92 -2.65 15.71 -1.62
N LEU A 93 -1.57 15.00 -1.33
CA LEU A 93 -0.31 15.07 -2.05
C LEU A 93 -0.26 13.99 -3.12
N VAL A 94 0.16 14.36 -4.32
CA VAL A 94 0.42 13.44 -5.43
C VAL A 94 1.89 13.54 -5.77
N SER A 95 2.64 12.44 -5.61
CA SER A 95 4.03 12.36 -6.08
C SER A 95 4.11 11.65 -7.43
N MET A 96 5.00 12.16 -8.29
CA MET A 96 5.09 11.76 -9.68
C MET A 96 6.55 11.72 -10.12
N TYR A 97 6.83 10.99 -11.20
CA TYR A 97 8.14 11.00 -11.86
C TYR A 97 7.99 11.17 -13.38
N MET A 98 9.12 11.39 -14.02
CA MET A 98 9.28 11.36 -15.48
C MET A 98 10.70 10.90 -15.76
N ASP A 99 10.87 9.98 -16.71
CA ASP A 99 12.18 9.40 -17.03
C ASP A 99 13.22 10.49 -17.37
N GLY A 100 14.35 10.48 -16.68
CA GLY A 100 15.42 11.48 -16.86
C GLY A 100 15.20 12.82 -16.14
N TYR A 101 14.10 12.98 -15.40
CA TYR A 101 13.79 14.19 -14.64
C TYR A 101 13.75 13.96 -13.12
N LYS A 102 13.70 15.06 -12.39
CA LYS A 102 13.45 15.05 -10.95
C LYS A 102 12.01 14.62 -10.67
N GLY A 103 11.81 13.83 -9.62
CA GLY A 103 10.49 13.60 -9.05
C GLY A 103 9.80 14.91 -8.65
N ARG A 104 8.49 14.86 -8.53
CA ARG A 104 7.65 16.05 -8.34
C ARG A 104 6.51 15.76 -7.38
N VAL A 105 6.08 16.79 -6.66
CA VAL A 105 4.88 16.76 -5.81
C VAL A 105 3.92 17.86 -6.21
N TYR A 106 2.65 17.51 -6.32
CA TYR A 106 1.52 18.44 -6.37
C TYR A 106 0.68 18.30 -5.09
N GLY A 107 0.01 19.37 -4.73
CA GLY A 107 -1.04 19.38 -3.73
C GLY A 107 -2.41 19.57 -4.36
N ILE A 108 -3.43 18.86 -3.86
CA ILE A 108 -4.83 19.09 -4.19
C ILE A 108 -5.53 19.41 -2.88
N GLU A 109 -6.08 20.61 -2.74
CA GLU A 109 -6.78 21.01 -1.52
C GLU A 109 -8.04 20.15 -1.33
N ALA A 110 -8.22 19.63 -0.12
CA ALA A 110 -9.29 18.70 0.18
C ALA A 110 -10.66 19.39 0.05
N GLY A 111 -11.64 18.69 -0.55
CA GLY A 111 -12.99 19.22 -0.77
C GLY A 111 -13.11 20.23 -1.90
N THR A 112 -12.01 20.63 -2.54
CA THR A 112 -12.00 21.51 -3.71
C THR A 112 -11.25 20.86 -4.87
N SER A 113 -11.20 21.51 -6.04
CA SER A 113 -10.34 21.08 -7.16
C SER A 113 -9.09 21.95 -7.30
N LYS A 114 -8.76 22.75 -6.27
CA LYS A 114 -7.62 23.66 -6.31
C LYS A 114 -6.31 22.90 -6.20
N VAL A 115 -5.40 23.14 -7.15
CA VAL A 115 -4.09 22.49 -7.24
C VAL A 115 -2.98 23.46 -6.84
N PHE A 116 -2.00 22.96 -6.11
CA PHE A 116 -0.77 23.65 -5.70
C PHE A 116 0.47 22.95 -6.26
N GLY A 117 1.50 23.75 -6.57
CA GLY A 117 2.74 23.27 -7.20
C GLY A 117 2.79 23.58 -8.71
N PRO A 118 3.72 22.96 -9.45
CA PRO A 118 4.56 21.83 -9.03
C PRO A 118 5.74 22.18 -8.11
N VAL A 119 6.13 21.24 -7.24
CA VAL A 119 7.39 21.31 -6.49
C VAL A 119 8.30 20.14 -6.91
N ASP A 120 9.40 20.45 -7.59
CA ASP A 120 10.41 19.47 -7.94
C ASP A 120 11.20 19.05 -6.70
N ILE A 121 11.39 17.75 -6.53
CA ILE A 121 12.06 17.12 -5.39
C ILE A 121 13.12 16.14 -5.88
N ARG A 122 14.01 15.73 -4.97
CA ARG A 122 14.95 14.64 -5.27
C ARG A 122 14.21 13.31 -5.14
N SER A 123 13.95 12.65 -6.25
CA SER A 123 13.49 11.26 -6.32
C SER A 123 13.59 10.78 -7.76
N ALA A 124 13.92 9.51 -7.98
CA ALA A 124 13.93 8.92 -9.31
C ALA A 124 12.53 8.43 -9.73
N HIS A 125 11.79 7.79 -8.83
CA HIS A 125 10.48 7.17 -9.13
C HIS A 125 9.32 7.77 -8.31
N ALA A 126 9.60 8.34 -7.14
CA ALA A 126 8.61 8.96 -6.25
C ALA A 126 7.38 8.06 -5.95
N GLY A 127 7.60 6.76 -5.76
CA GLY A 127 6.61 5.69 -5.53
C GLY A 127 5.60 5.87 -4.37
N GLY A 128 5.80 6.87 -3.52
CA GLY A 128 4.87 7.22 -2.45
C GLY A 128 5.16 8.60 -1.88
N VAL A 129 4.22 9.14 -1.12
CA VAL A 129 4.40 10.37 -0.35
C VAL A 129 3.62 10.29 0.95
N ALA A 130 4.24 10.66 2.07
CA ALA A 130 3.56 10.65 3.37
C ALA A 130 3.98 11.84 4.22
N VAL A 131 3.03 12.39 4.99
CA VAL A 131 3.32 13.42 5.99
C VAL A 131 3.16 12.82 7.39
N VAL A 132 4.24 12.82 8.17
CA VAL A 132 4.27 12.23 9.52
C VAL A 132 5.08 13.13 10.45
N LYS A 133 4.45 13.58 11.54
CA LYS A 133 5.09 14.41 12.59
C LYS A 133 5.86 15.63 12.07
N GLY A 134 5.27 16.36 11.11
CA GLY A 134 5.88 17.57 10.54
C GLY A 134 6.94 17.32 9.47
N TRP A 135 7.10 16.07 9.02
CA TRP A 135 8.02 15.68 7.96
C TRP A 135 7.27 15.07 6.78
N VAL A 136 7.69 15.41 5.57
CA VAL A 136 7.25 14.78 4.32
C VAL A 136 8.31 13.78 3.91
N PHE A 137 7.90 12.55 3.63
CA PHE A 137 8.76 11.46 3.19
C PHE A 137 8.43 11.09 1.75
N VAL A 138 9.47 10.91 0.94
CA VAL A 138 9.39 10.47 -0.46
C VAL A 138 10.56 9.54 -0.75
N PRO A 139 10.42 8.51 -1.60
CA PRO A 139 11.51 7.60 -1.93
C PRO A 139 12.73 8.33 -2.45
N GLY A 140 13.90 7.83 -2.07
CA GLY A 140 15.18 8.25 -2.64
C GLY A 140 15.43 7.64 -4.01
N ASP A 141 16.70 7.52 -4.38
CA ASP A 141 17.11 7.22 -5.75
C ASP A 141 17.13 5.70 -6.06
N ASN A 142 16.87 4.81 -5.09
CA ASN A 142 17.10 3.36 -5.24
C ASN A 142 16.08 2.41 -4.56
N ASN A 143 14.83 2.83 -4.35
CA ASN A 143 13.75 2.03 -3.71
C ASN A 143 14.08 1.43 -2.33
N ARG A 144 15.23 1.80 -1.72
CA ARG A 144 15.67 1.39 -0.37
C ARG A 144 16.27 2.55 0.41
N SER A 145 15.98 3.77 -0.04
CA SER A 145 16.35 5.00 0.62
C SER A 145 15.15 5.93 0.67
N MET A 146 15.13 6.80 1.68
CA MET A 146 14.04 7.72 1.94
C MET A 146 14.60 9.13 2.05
N ASN A 147 14.10 10.04 1.21
CA ASN A 147 14.30 11.47 1.39
C ASN A 147 13.28 11.99 2.39
N LYS A 148 13.68 13.04 3.12
CA LYS A 148 12.83 13.73 4.07
C LYS A 148 12.89 15.23 3.85
N TYR A 149 11.75 15.87 4.05
CA TYR A 149 11.56 17.31 3.91
C TYR A 149 10.79 17.81 5.13
N LYS A 150 11.12 18.98 5.68
CA LYS A 150 10.23 19.62 6.64
C LYS A 150 8.93 19.97 5.92
N ALA A 151 7.80 19.62 6.52
CA ALA A 151 6.48 19.92 5.96
C ALA A 151 6.28 21.43 5.78
N ALA A 152 6.77 22.24 6.72
CA ALA A 152 6.74 23.70 6.61
C ALA A 152 7.47 24.23 5.35
N ASP A 153 8.59 23.62 4.97
CA ASP A 153 9.34 24.04 3.78
C ASP A 153 8.55 23.74 2.51
N LEU A 154 7.91 22.56 2.42
CA LEU A 154 7.01 22.22 1.31
C LEU A 154 5.81 23.16 1.25
N ALA A 155 5.20 23.49 2.40
CA ALA A 155 4.07 24.42 2.47
C ALA A 155 4.46 25.81 1.95
N ALA A 156 5.65 26.30 2.33
CA ALA A 156 6.18 27.55 1.83
C ALA A 156 6.36 27.53 0.30
N LYS A 157 6.81 26.40 -0.28
CA LYS A 157 6.89 26.24 -1.75
C LYS A 157 5.52 26.29 -2.41
N PHE A 158 4.51 25.62 -1.86
CA PHE A 158 3.16 25.71 -2.41
C PHE A 158 2.58 27.13 -2.33
N LYS A 159 2.80 27.85 -1.22
CA LYS A 159 2.33 29.23 -1.04
C LYS A 159 3.02 30.23 -1.96
N ALA A 160 4.29 30.01 -2.29
CA ALA A 160 5.02 30.87 -3.24
C ALA A 160 4.44 30.80 -4.66
N GLY A 161 3.75 29.71 -5.01
CA GLY A 161 3.16 29.50 -6.33
C GLY A 161 4.19 29.22 -7.43
N GLY A 162 3.69 28.89 -8.62
CA GLY A 162 4.52 28.52 -9.76
C GLY A 162 5.35 27.24 -9.54
N ARG A 163 6.28 26.98 -10.45
CA ARG A 163 7.20 25.84 -10.34
C ARG A 163 8.30 26.16 -9.32
N GLN A 164 8.40 25.29 -8.31
CA GLN A 164 9.39 25.41 -7.24
C GLN A 164 10.34 24.21 -7.23
N THR A 165 11.43 24.31 -6.46
CA THR A 165 12.32 23.19 -6.16
C THR A 165 12.56 23.12 -4.66
N LEU A 166 12.64 21.90 -4.11
CA LEU A 166 12.91 21.65 -2.71
C LEU A 166 13.99 20.56 -2.55
N ALA A 167 15.09 20.92 -1.88
CA ALA A 167 16.16 19.98 -1.54
C ALA A 167 15.81 19.18 -0.27
N PRO A 168 16.25 17.92 -0.15
CA PRO A 168 16.01 17.12 1.06
C PRO A 168 16.78 17.69 2.26
N ASN A 169 16.22 17.51 3.46
CA ASN A 169 16.90 17.85 4.70
C ASN A 169 17.91 16.75 5.08
N GLY A 170 19.12 16.89 4.53
CA GLY A 170 20.23 15.96 4.74
C GLY A 170 20.22 14.77 3.77
N PRO A 171 21.13 13.80 3.98
CA PRO A 171 21.23 12.62 3.12
C PRO A 171 20.00 11.72 3.26
N ALA A 172 19.71 10.97 2.19
CA ALA A 172 18.65 9.97 2.21
C ALA A 172 18.95 8.87 3.25
N GLN A 173 17.95 8.47 4.01
CA GLN A 173 18.10 7.42 5.02
C GLN A 173 17.81 6.04 4.40
N LYS A 174 18.66 5.04 4.68
CA LYS A 174 18.40 3.65 4.28
C LYS A 174 17.14 3.09 4.98
N VAL A 175 16.29 2.42 4.22
CA VAL A 175 15.06 1.74 4.67
C VAL A 175 14.93 0.36 4.01
N GLY A 176 14.01 -0.46 4.48
CA GLY A 176 13.82 -1.83 3.97
C GLY A 176 13.24 -1.85 2.55
N GLY A 177 12.35 -0.92 2.25
CA GLY A 177 11.76 -0.68 0.94
C GLY A 177 11.15 0.72 0.87
N ALA A 178 11.09 1.30 -0.32
CA ALA A 178 10.57 2.63 -0.61
C ALA A 178 9.89 2.68 -2.00
N SER A 179 9.28 1.59 -2.45
CA SER A 179 8.45 1.59 -3.66
C SER A 179 7.07 2.17 -3.40
N PHE A 180 6.54 1.99 -2.19
CA PHE A 180 5.27 2.57 -1.75
C PHE A 180 5.38 2.98 -0.29
N LEU A 181 4.61 3.99 0.14
CA LEU A 181 4.55 4.40 1.54
C LEU A 181 3.26 5.15 1.89
N THR A 182 2.93 5.16 3.18
CA THR A 182 1.89 6.01 3.76
C THR A 182 2.19 6.34 5.23
N GLY A 183 1.45 7.30 5.78
CA GLY A 183 1.54 7.70 7.18
C GLY A 183 0.23 7.40 7.93
N TYR A 184 0.33 6.85 9.14
CA TYR A 184 -0.83 6.72 10.03
C TYR A 184 -0.40 6.73 11.49
N GLY A 185 -1.09 7.51 12.34
CA GLY A 185 -0.88 7.50 13.79
C GLY A 185 0.56 7.81 14.23
N GLY A 186 1.28 8.67 13.48
CA GLY A 186 2.68 9.00 13.76
C GLY A 186 3.70 7.95 13.34
N VAL A 187 3.27 6.90 12.62
CA VAL A 187 4.11 5.83 12.07
C VAL A 187 4.17 5.97 10.55
N LEU A 188 5.35 5.75 9.99
CA LEU A 188 5.54 5.62 8.56
C LEU A 188 5.52 4.13 8.17
N TYR A 189 4.77 3.80 7.14
CA TYR A 189 4.67 2.47 6.56
C TYR A 189 5.28 2.53 5.17
N THR A 190 6.21 1.63 4.83
CA THR A 190 6.92 1.66 3.55
C THR A 190 7.32 0.27 3.12
N GLY A 191 7.25 -0.06 1.84
CA GLY A 191 7.56 -1.40 1.34
C GLY A 191 8.22 -1.40 -0.03
N HIS A 192 8.49 -2.58 -0.56
CA HIS A 192 9.18 -2.76 -1.83
C HIS A 192 8.26 -3.48 -2.82
N PHE A 193 8.23 -3.04 -4.07
CA PHE A 193 7.32 -3.56 -5.10
C PHE A 193 7.56 -5.04 -5.42
N ASP A 194 8.85 -5.41 -5.55
CA ASP A 194 9.26 -6.78 -5.86
C ASP A 194 9.40 -7.70 -4.63
N GLU A 195 9.11 -7.21 -3.43
CA GLU A 195 9.12 -8.02 -2.22
C GLU A 195 7.73 -8.07 -1.60
N ASP A 196 7.40 -9.18 -0.95
CA ASP A 196 6.16 -9.36 -0.21
C ASP A 196 6.21 -8.70 1.18
N ARG A 197 6.87 -7.53 1.31
CA ARG A 197 7.16 -6.92 2.62
C ARG A 197 6.89 -5.42 2.70
N MET A 198 6.22 -5.07 3.78
CA MET A 198 6.09 -3.70 4.31
C MET A 198 6.78 -3.61 5.67
N TYR A 199 7.48 -2.49 5.87
CA TYR A 199 8.20 -2.14 7.08
C TYR A 199 7.55 -0.92 7.72
N THR A 200 7.57 -0.87 9.05
CA THR A 200 7.05 0.27 9.81
C THR A 200 8.17 0.99 10.55
N TYR A 201 8.06 2.30 10.63
CA TYR A 201 9.06 3.16 11.23
C TYR A 201 8.44 4.14 12.21
N ALA A 202 9.00 4.21 13.41
CA ALA A 202 8.79 5.35 14.29
C ALA A 202 9.51 6.57 13.72
N VAL A 203 8.83 7.70 13.69
CA VAL A 203 9.39 8.97 13.22
C VAL A 203 9.79 9.82 14.43
N ASN A 204 11.05 10.27 14.47
CA ASN A 204 11.49 11.30 15.40
C ASN A 204 11.01 12.67 14.90
N GLY A 205 10.16 13.35 15.66
CA GLY A 205 9.53 14.61 15.22
C GLY A 205 10.51 15.80 15.08
N ALA A 206 11.60 15.82 15.84
CA ALA A 206 12.59 16.91 15.77
C ALA A 206 13.52 16.78 14.56
N THR A 207 13.84 15.56 14.15
CA THR A 207 14.90 15.30 13.16
C THR A 207 14.41 14.59 11.90
N GLY A 208 13.21 14.03 11.90
CA GLY A 208 12.69 13.17 10.84
C GLY A 208 13.43 11.85 10.69
N ARG A 209 14.26 11.46 11.67
CA ARG A 209 14.96 10.16 11.67
C ARG A 209 13.95 9.03 11.80
N LEU A 210 14.14 7.98 11.00
CA LEU A 210 13.29 6.79 10.98
C LEU A 210 13.94 5.66 11.78
N GLU A 211 13.17 4.98 12.62
CA GLU A 211 13.61 3.80 13.36
C GLU A 211 12.64 2.65 13.06
N LYS A 212 13.16 1.54 12.53
CA LYS A 212 12.32 0.38 12.14
C LYS A 212 11.70 -0.24 13.39
N THR A 213 10.40 -0.50 13.36
CA THR A 213 9.64 -1.04 14.51
C THR A 213 8.99 -2.40 14.23
N ALA A 214 8.46 -2.64 13.03
CA ALA A 214 7.87 -3.93 12.66
C ALA A 214 7.97 -4.22 11.16
N THR A 215 7.65 -5.46 10.76
CA THR A 215 7.56 -5.92 9.38
C THR A 215 6.26 -6.72 9.20
N TYR A 216 5.62 -6.57 8.04
CA TYR A 216 4.39 -7.26 7.66
C TYR A 216 4.55 -7.86 6.26
N LYS A 217 3.91 -9.01 6.04
CA LYS A 217 3.79 -9.59 4.71
C LYS A 217 2.69 -8.86 3.92
N THR A 218 3.00 -8.45 2.70
CA THR A 218 2.09 -7.76 1.77
C THR A 218 1.76 -8.65 0.57
N PRO A 219 0.72 -8.33 -0.22
CA PRO A 219 0.60 -8.91 -1.54
C PRO A 219 1.86 -8.66 -2.38
N ASP A 220 2.14 -9.57 -3.31
CA ASP A 220 3.13 -9.31 -4.35
C ASP A 220 2.71 -8.11 -5.21
N LYS A 221 3.69 -7.37 -5.75
CA LYS A 221 3.46 -6.25 -6.67
C LYS A 221 2.57 -5.16 -6.06
N THR A 222 2.73 -4.91 -4.76
CA THR A 222 2.07 -3.81 -4.05
C THR A 222 2.64 -2.48 -4.54
N GLN A 223 1.76 -1.59 -5.00
CA GLN A 223 2.08 -0.23 -5.44
C GLN A 223 1.67 0.84 -4.42
N GLY A 224 0.68 0.53 -3.58
CA GLY A 224 0.18 1.48 -2.59
C GLY A 224 -0.32 0.79 -1.34
N VAL A 225 -0.28 1.51 -0.24
CA VAL A 225 -0.87 1.08 1.03
C VAL A 225 -1.59 2.23 1.69
N MET A 226 -2.79 1.96 2.18
CA MET A 226 -3.57 2.82 3.05
C MET A 226 -3.73 2.10 4.39
N VAL A 227 -3.48 2.82 5.47
CA VAL A 227 -3.64 2.30 6.83
C VAL A 227 -4.79 3.05 7.50
N THR A 228 -5.70 2.30 8.11
CA THR A 228 -6.83 2.85 8.87
C THR A 228 -6.71 2.44 10.34
N ARG A 229 -7.74 2.70 11.14
CA ARG A 229 -7.79 2.18 12.52
C ARG A 229 -7.90 0.66 12.59
N THR A 230 -8.51 0.03 11.58
CA THR A 230 -8.91 -1.38 11.66
C THR A 230 -8.38 -2.24 10.52
N HIS A 231 -7.89 -1.64 9.43
CA HIS A 231 -7.43 -2.37 8.24
C HIS A 231 -6.12 -1.82 7.69
N PHE A 232 -5.36 -2.72 7.05
CA PHE A 232 -4.48 -2.38 5.94
C PHE A 232 -5.26 -2.58 4.64
N VAL A 233 -5.10 -1.64 3.71
CA VAL A 233 -5.64 -1.74 2.35
C VAL A 233 -4.49 -1.55 1.38
N TYR A 234 -4.26 -2.53 0.51
CA TYR A 234 -3.17 -2.52 -0.46
C TYR A 234 -3.75 -2.40 -1.86
N SER A 235 -3.13 -1.57 -2.70
CA SER A 235 -3.30 -1.59 -4.15
C SER A 235 -2.15 -2.35 -4.79
N THR A 236 -2.47 -3.26 -5.70
CA THR A 236 -1.48 -4.06 -6.42
C THR A 236 -1.68 -3.91 -7.92
N SER A 237 -0.57 -3.87 -8.65
CA SER A 237 -0.60 -3.74 -10.09
C SER A 237 0.67 -4.27 -10.72
N TYR A 238 0.55 -4.98 -11.83
CA TYR A 238 1.70 -5.31 -12.67
C TYR A 238 1.27 -5.50 -14.12
N GLY A 239 1.77 -4.64 -15.00
CA GLY A 239 1.51 -4.67 -16.44
C GLY A 239 0.26 -3.88 -16.84
N ARG A 240 0.41 -3.00 -17.85
CA ARG A 240 -0.62 -2.05 -18.32
C ARG A 240 -1.89 -2.68 -18.91
N LYS A 241 -1.87 -3.98 -19.18
CA LYS A 241 -2.99 -4.74 -19.77
C LYS A 241 -3.74 -5.58 -18.74
N ASN A 242 -3.21 -5.70 -17.53
CA ASN A 242 -3.77 -6.53 -16.48
C ASN A 242 -4.64 -5.66 -15.56
N PRO A 243 -5.76 -6.19 -15.05
CA PRO A 243 -6.46 -5.52 -13.96
C PRO A 243 -5.54 -5.41 -12.74
N SER A 244 -5.75 -4.36 -11.96
CA SER A 244 -5.15 -4.22 -10.63
C SER A 244 -6.02 -4.92 -9.59
N ASN A 245 -5.54 -5.01 -8.35
CA ASN A 245 -6.36 -5.52 -7.26
C ASN A 245 -6.28 -4.65 -6.02
N ILE A 246 -7.36 -4.62 -5.25
CA ILE A 246 -7.42 -4.02 -3.92
C ILE A 246 -7.58 -5.12 -2.89
N HIS A 247 -6.60 -5.23 -1.99
CA HIS A 247 -6.61 -6.17 -0.89
C HIS A 247 -6.98 -5.44 0.41
N VAL A 248 -7.87 -6.02 1.20
CA VAL A 248 -8.28 -5.50 2.51
C VAL A 248 -8.00 -6.57 3.56
N VAL A 249 -7.23 -6.25 4.58
CA VAL A 249 -6.88 -7.17 5.68
C VAL A 249 -6.95 -6.45 7.02
N ALA A 250 -7.30 -7.15 8.10
CA ALA A 250 -7.30 -6.56 9.43
C ALA A 250 -5.92 -5.96 9.79
N ARG A 251 -5.92 -4.77 10.40
CA ARG A 251 -4.68 -4.07 10.75
C ARG A 251 -3.85 -4.91 11.70
N GLY A 252 -2.53 -4.91 11.47
CA GLY A 252 -1.59 -5.70 12.26
C GLY A 252 -1.56 -7.18 11.88
N LYS A 253 -2.26 -7.59 10.82
CA LYS A 253 -2.20 -8.93 10.25
C LYS A 253 -1.48 -8.90 8.91
N ASN A 254 -0.79 -10.00 8.61
CA ASN A 254 -0.17 -10.27 7.32
C ASN A 254 -1.23 -10.58 6.27
N ILE A 255 -0.85 -10.44 5.00
CA ILE A 255 -1.76 -10.69 3.87
C ILE A 255 -2.32 -12.12 3.86
N ASP A 256 -1.56 -13.12 4.32
CA ASP A 256 -1.95 -14.53 4.38
C ASP A 256 -2.95 -14.86 5.52
N HIS A 257 -3.34 -13.86 6.32
CA HIS A 257 -4.33 -14.04 7.35
C HIS A 257 -5.75 -14.22 6.77
N ARG A 258 -6.55 -15.10 7.38
CA ARG A 258 -7.94 -15.41 6.98
C ARG A 258 -8.91 -14.23 6.83
N SER A 259 -8.55 -13.05 7.34
CA SER A 259 -9.35 -11.83 7.19
C SER A 259 -9.12 -11.14 5.85
N ALA A 260 -8.09 -11.53 5.11
CA ALA A 260 -7.74 -10.91 3.84
C ALA A 260 -8.83 -11.20 2.82
N LYS A 261 -9.28 -10.15 2.15
CA LYS A 261 -10.19 -10.22 1.01
C LYS A 261 -9.62 -9.38 -0.13
N CYS A 262 -10.03 -9.68 -1.34
CA CYS A 262 -9.54 -8.98 -2.52
C CYS A 262 -10.66 -8.78 -3.55
N PHE A 263 -10.63 -7.67 -4.29
CA PHE A 263 -11.45 -7.43 -5.48
C PHE A 263 -10.61 -6.72 -6.56
N GLN A 264 -10.98 -6.91 -7.82
CA GLN A 264 -10.30 -6.28 -8.95
C GLN A 264 -10.51 -4.75 -8.98
N ALA A 265 -9.59 -4.05 -9.62
CA ALA A 265 -9.61 -2.61 -9.87
C ALA A 265 -9.11 -2.30 -11.29
N PRO A 266 -9.38 -1.08 -11.82
CA PRO A 266 -8.82 -0.66 -13.10
C PRO A 266 -7.31 -0.85 -13.15
N SER A 267 -6.77 -1.15 -14.34
CA SER A 267 -5.34 -1.39 -14.52
C SER A 267 -4.48 -0.23 -14.06
N MET A 268 -3.29 -0.54 -13.53
CA MET A 268 -2.27 0.43 -13.14
C MET A 268 -2.68 1.31 -11.95
N SER A 269 -3.32 0.71 -10.95
CA SER A 269 -3.55 1.35 -9.66
C SER A 269 -2.25 1.54 -8.90
N GLU A 270 -2.04 2.72 -8.34
CA GLU A 270 -0.82 3.15 -7.66
C GLU A 270 -1.13 3.50 -6.20
N GLY A 271 -0.65 4.64 -5.69
CA GLY A 271 -0.88 5.11 -4.33
C GLY A 271 -2.36 5.16 -3.93
N ILE A 272 -2.63 4.73 -2.69
CA ILE A 272 -3.94 4.79 -2.05
C ILE A 272 -3.79 5.45 -0.67
N ALA A 273 -4.71 6.35 -0.31
CA ALA A 273 -4.64 7.09 0.95
C ALA A 273 -6.02 7.28 1.58
N ASP A 274 -6.08 7.28 2.92
CA ASP A 274 -7.27 7.63 3.68
C ASP A 274 -7.24 9.13 3.98
N TYR A 275 -8.34 9.79 3.69
CA TYR A 275 -8.61 11.15 4.13
C TYR A 275 -10.03 11.21 4.69
N GLU A 276 -10.14 11.39 6.00
CA GLU A 276 -11.41 11.52 6.73
C GLU A 276 -12.43 10.41 6.43
N GLY A 277 -11.96 9.16 6.38
CA GLY A 277 -12.82 8.00 6.10
C GLY A 277 -13.21 7.85 4.63
N THR A 278 -12.54 8.57 3.74
CA THR A 278 -12.59 8.40 2.29
C THR A 278 -11.27 7.84 1.79
N ALA A 279 -11.31 6.70 1.11
CA ALA A 279 -10.18 6.13 0.41
C ALA A 279 -10.06 6.79 -0.95
N TRP A 280 -8.90 7.35 -1.25
CA TRP A 280 -8.54 7.93 -2.54
C TRP A 280 -7.50 7.05 -3.22
N LEU A 281 -7.67 6.80 -4.50
CA LEU A 281 -6.84 5.89 -5.29
C LEU A 281 -6.35 6.58 -6.55
N LEU A 282 -5.03 6.45 -6.79
CA LEU A 282 -4.29 7.03 -7.89
C LEU A 282 -4.01 5.96 -8.96
N TYR A 283 -3.81 6.43 -10.20
CA TYR A 283 -3.55 5.55 -11.34
C TYR A 283 -2.47 6.14 -12.25
N GLU A 284 -1.45 5.35 -12.58
CA GLU A 284 -0.44 5.75 -13.57
C GLU A 284 -0.96 5.66 -15.02
N SER A 285 -2.05 4.92 -15.24
CA SER A 285 -2.64 4.72 -16.58
C SER A 285 -3.16 6.00 -17.26
N GLY A 286 -3.32 7.10 -16.50
CA GLY A 286 -3.63 8.41 -17.04
C GLY A 286 -2.48 9.06 -17.84
N ALA A 287 -1.24 8.62 -17.63
CA ALA A 287 -0.05 9.13 -18.31
C ALA A 287 0.09 8.50 -19.72
N THR A 288 -0.86 8.80 -20.60
CA THR A 288 -1.02 8.15 -21.91
C THR A 288 0.19 8.25 -22.84
N GLY A 289 1.03 9.28 -22.66
CA GLY A 289 2.29 9.40 -23.41
C GLY A 289 3.30 8.29 -23.06
N GLN A 290 3.40 7.94 -21.78
CA GLN A 290 4.27 6.86 -21.30
C GLN A 290 3.62 5.48 -21.44
N TYR A 291 2.30 5.43 -21.29
CA TYR A 291 1.53 4.19 -21.29
C TYR A 291 0.49 4.13 -22.42
N PRO A 292 0.92 4.18 -23.69
CA PRO A 292 0.01 3.95 -24.79
C PRO A 292 -0.62 2.56 -24.66
N GLY A 293 -1.92 2.51 -24.91
CA GLY A 293 -2.70 1.28 -24.86
C GLY A 293 -2.90 0.70 -23.46
N ALA A 294 -2.81 1.48 -22.38
CA ALA A 294 -3.29 1.01 -21.07
C ALA A 294 -4.73 0.46 -21.19
N ARG A 295 -5.04 -0.63 -20.48
CA ARG A 295 -6.38 -1.27 -20.51
C ARG A 295 -7.45 -0.28 -20.08
N ASN A 296 -7.19 0.45 -19.01
CA ASN A 296 -8.00 1.57 -18.54
C ASN A 296 -7.19 2.86 -18.68
N VAL A 297 -7.83 3.98 -18.99
CA VAL A 297 -7.17 5.30 -19.05
C VAL A 297 -7.80 6.20 -18.00
N ILE A 298 -7.16 6.26 -16.83
CA ILE A 298 -7.72 6.93 -15.65
C ILE A 298 -7.04 8.28 -15.43
N LYS A 299 -7.77 9.38 -15.70
CA LYS A 299 -7.25 10.76 -15.58
C LYS A 299 -7.68 11.49 -14.31
N HIS A 300 -8.44 10.82 -13.45
CA HIS A 300 -8.96 11.37 -12.20
C HIS A 300 -8.62 10.42 -11.06
N LEU A 301 -8.43 10.95 -9.86
CA LEU A 301 -8.45 10.13 -8.66
C LEU A 301 -9.80 9.42 -8.58
N HIS A 302 -9.81 8.20 -8.08
CA HIS A 302 -11.05 7.53 -7.71
C HIS A 302 -11.19 7.55 -6.19
N TRP A 303 -12.43 7.61 -5.70
CA TRP A 303 -12.68 7.59 -4.26
C TRP A 303 -13.81 6.66 -3.86
N ALA A 304 -13.74 6.14 -2.64
CA ALA A 304 -14.79 5.34 -2.02
C ALA A 304 -14.84 5.64 -0.51
N ARG A 305 -15.98 5.38 0.15
CA ARG A 305 -16.02 5.40 1.61
C ARG A 305 -15.16 4.26 2.15
N THR A 306 -14.20 4.57 3.02
CA THR A 306 -13.28 3.60 3.62
C THR A 306 -14.03 2.47 4.34
N ALA A 307 -15.16 2.82 4.99
CA ALA A 307 -16.03 1.85 5.68
C ALA A 307 -16.68 0.82 4.75
N ASP A 308 -16.77 1.08 3.44
CA ASP A 308 -17.41 0.19 2.47
C ASP A 308 -16.44 -0.79 1.80
N LEU A 309 -15.13 -0.54 1.89
CA LEU A 309 -14.09 -1.40 1.33
C LEU A 309 -14.11 -2.84 1.86
N PRO A 310 -14.31 -3.14 3.16
CA PRO A 310 -14.38 -4.53 3.63
C PRO A 310 -15.73 -5.22 3.34
N LYS A 311 -16.74 -4.48 2.87
CA LYS A 311 -18.13 -4.95 2.72
C LYS A 311 -18.39 -5.56 1.35
N PHE A 312 -17.89 -6.76 1.13
CA PHE A 312 -18.16 -7.56 -0.07
C PHE A 312 -17.92 -9.05 0.18
N THR A 313 -18.46 -9.88 -0.71
CA THR A 313 -18.21 -11.32 -0.77
C THR A 313 -16.91 -11.57 -1.51
N ALA A 314 -15.96 -12.28 -0.87
CA ALA A 314 -14.71 -12.66 -1.52
C ALA A 314 -14.98 -13.59 -2.73
N GLY A 315 -14.05 -13.61 -3.69
CA GLY A 315 -14.15 -14.40 -4.92
C GLY A 315 -13.89 -15.89 -4.72
#